data_AF-A0A7Z9UE78-F1
#
_entry.id   AF-A0A7Z9UE78-F1
#
_cell.length_a   1.000
_cell.length_b   1.000
_cell.length_c   1.000
_cell.angle_alpha   90.00
_cell.angle_beta   90.00
_cell.angle_gamma   90.00
#
_symmetry.space_group_name_H-M   'P 1'
#
loop_
_entity.id
_entity.type
_entity.pdbx_description
1 polymer ?
#
loop_
_entity_poly.entity_id
_entity_poly.type
_entity_poly.pdbx_seq_one_letter_code
_entity_poly.pdbx_strand_id
1 'polypeptide(L)'
;MISPAVRALQVFSQPSTRAKGEINAQTEIDSVQLTPRDNKIFEPAAHLERAAQEYLNLVPTHPTEQEEFLHGASEVQKVVAEVLYGGHWPESDELPELPSSKRPGSPKDNGGLTRSEQLVSDDLIQLYRKTVGSATPQQHKRLATAIHLCQSGLQGRILRRDYPNYWMSAPGSLERDSQRESTRWGRG
;
A
#
# COMPACT_ATOMS: atom_id res chain seq x y z
N MET A 1 -8.44 -8.74 -14.86
CA MET A 1 -8.55 -9.41 -13.54
C MET A 1 -8.16 -8.35 -12.51
N ILE A 2 -9.04 -8.03 -11.57
CA ILE A 2 -8.78 -6.98 -10.56
C ILE A 2 -7.73 -7.52 -9.57
N SER A 3 -6.71 -6.72 -9.26
CA SER A 3 -5.70 -7.09 -8.27
C SER A 3 -6.34 -7.37 -6.89
N PRO A 4 -5.93 -8.42 -6.17
CA PRO A 4 -6.45 -8.72 -4.83
C PRO A 4 -6.29 -7.56 -3.85
N ALA A 5 -5.22 -6.77 -3.96
CA ALA A 5 -4.98 -5.60 -3.11
C ALA A 5 -5.92 -4.43 -3.43
N VAL A 6 -6.11 -4.04 -4.71
CA VAL A 6 -7.20 -3.13 -5.11
C VAL A 6 -8.55 -3.61 -4.59
N ARG A 7 -8.85 -4.91 -4.72
CA ARG A 7 -10.14 -5.46 -4.25
C ARG A 7 -10.28 -5.39 -2.72
N ALA A 8 -9.21 -5.64 -1.97
CA ALA A 8 -9.20 -5.46 -0.52
C ALA A 8 -9.45 -4.00 -0.16
N LEU A 9 -8.75 -3.04 -0.80
CA LEU A 9 -8.95 -1.61 -0.58
C LEU A 9 -10.38 -1.15 -0.94
N GLN A 10 -10.98 -1.72 -1.98
CA GLN A 10 -12.37 -1.45 -2.39
C GLN A 10 -13.39 -1.94 -1.36
N VAL A 11 -13.15 -3.08 -0.70
CA VAL A 11 -14.04 -3.59 0.38
C VAL A 11 -14.06 -2.65 1.57
N PHE A 12 -12.91 -2.09 1.97
CA PHE A 12 -12.83 -1.11 3.07
C PHE A 12 -13.32 0.29 2.67
N SER A 13 -13.48 0.56 1.37
CA SER A 13 -13.96 1.84 0.85
C SER A 13 -15.48 1.88 0.64
N GLN A 14 -16.22 0.81 0.98
CA GLN A 14 -17.68 0.83 0.89
C GLN A 14 -18.29 1.73 1.97
N PRO A 15 -19.04 2.78 1.61
CA PRO A 15 -19.82 3.52 2.59
C PRO A 15 -20.96 2.63 3.10
N SER A 16 -21.16 2.61 4.42
CA SER A 16 -22.37 2.08 5.05
C SER A 16 -23.60 2.66 4.35
N THR A 17 -24.47 1.77 3.86
CA THR A 17 -25.65 2.13 3.06
C THR A 17 -26.62 3.01 3.86
N ARG A 18 -26.70 4.30 3.50
CA ARG A 18 -27.95 5.05 3.57
C ARG A 18 -28.04 6.02 2.39
N ALA A 19 -29.05 5.79 1.57
CA ALA A 19 -29.21 6.33 0.23
C ALA A 19 -29.85 7.73 0.16
N LYS A 20 -29.53 8.39 -0.98
CA LYS A 20 -30.40 9.11 -1.94
C LYS A 20 -30.00 10.58 -2.18
N GLY A 21 -29.71 10.86 -3.45
CA GLY A 21 -29.57 12.19 -4.01
C GLY A 21 -29.05 12.07 -5.44
N GLU A 22 -29.98 11.95 -6.40
CA GLU A 22 -29.72 11.96 -7.85
C GLU A 22 -29.01 13.26 -8.27
N ILE A 23 -27.99 13.16 -9.13
CA ILE A 23 -27.63 14.27 -10.01
C ILE A 23 -27.20 13.70 -11.37
N ASN A 24 -28.00 13.99 -12.39
CA ASN A 24 -27.69 13.88 -13.80
C ASN A 24 -26.47 14.74 -14.15
N ALA A 25 -25.46 14.16 -14.80
CA ALA A 25 -24.58 14.87 -15.72
C ALA A 25 -23.97 13.88 -16.70
N GLN A 26 -24.57 13.85 -17.88
CA GLN A 26 -24.06 13.15 -19.06
C GLN A 26 -23.01 14.05 -19.69
N THR A 27 -21.74 13.68 -19.56
CA THR A 27 -20.64 14.31 -20.29
C THR A 27 -19.79 13.20 -20.87
N GLU A 28 -19.88 13.02 -22.19
CA GLU A 28 -18.93 12.22 -22.96
C GLU A 28 -17.53 12.83 -22.78
N ILE A 29 -16.60 12.07 -22.22
CA ILE A 29 -15.19 12.43 -22.18
C ILE A 29 -14.50 11.61 -23.25
N ASP A 30 -13.97 12.31 -24.25
CA ASP A 30 -13.15 11.81 -25.34
C ASP A 30 -12.07 10.83 -24.83
N SER A 31 -11.98 9.70 -25.51
CA SER A 31 -11.01 8.64 -25.24
C SER A 31 -9.59 9.11 -25.57
N VAL A 32 -8.90 9.68 -24.60
CA VAL A 32 -7.46 9.96 -24.72
C VAL A 32 -6.70 8.63 -24.73
N GLN A 33 -6.23 8.22 -25.91
CA GLN A 33 -5.31 7.10 -26.05
C GLN A 33 -3.98 7.45 -25.36
N LEU A 34 -3.79 6.94 -24.14
CA LEU A 34 -2.51 7.00 -23.43
C LEU A 34 -1.50 6.09 -24.15
N THR A 35 -0.52 6.71 -24.81
CA THR A 35 0.59 5.97 -25.45
C THR A 35 1.57 5.39 -24.41
N PRO A 36 2.31 4.31 -24.71
CA PRO A 36 3.12 3.55 -23.74
C PRO A 36 4.37 4.25 -23.16
N ARG A 37 4.50 5.59 -23.29
CA ARG A 37 5.66 6.36 -22.83
C ARG A 37 5.42 7.21 -21.57
N ASP A 38 4.20 7.24 -21.02
CA ASP A 38 3.81 8.15 -19.93
C ASP A 38 3.36 7.48 -18.61
N ASN A 39 3.61 6.19 -18.39
CA ASN A 39 3.14 5.50 -17.18
C ASN A 39 3.85 5.92 -15.87
N LYS A 40 4.78 6.89 -15.90
CA LYS A 40 5.37 7.44 -14.67
C LYS A 40 4.36 8.18 -13.79
N ILE A 41 3.27 8.65 -14.40
CA ILE A 41 2.22 9.40 -13.70
C ILE A 41 1.56 8.53 -12.62
N PHE A 42 1.38 7.23 -12.88
CA PHE A 42 0.75 6.29 -11.94
C PHE A 42 1.73 5.55 -11.03
N GLU A 43 3.02 5.92 -11.02
CA GLU A 43 4.01 5.32 -10.10
C GLU A 43 3.60 5.41 -8.62
N PRO A 44 3.02 6.51 -8.10
CA PRO A 44 2.54 6.55 -6.72
C PRO A 44 1.44 5.52 -6.44
N ALA A 45 0.57 5.27 -7.41
CA ALA A 45 -0.47 4.24 -7.28
C ALA A 45 0.12 2.83 -7.29
N ALA A 46 1.11 2.57 -8.16
CA ALA A 46 1.83 1.30 -8.17
C ALA A 46 2.58 1.05 -6.85
N HIS A 47 3.15 2.08 -6.22
CA HIS A 47 3.81 1.95 -4.91
C HIS A 47 2.80 1.59 -3.82
N LEU A 48 1.62 2.23 -3.79
CA LEU A 48 0.58 1.86 -2.81
C LEU A 48 0.11 0.43 -3.00
N GLU A 49 -0.16 0.04 -4.24
CA GLU A 49 -0.65 -1.29 -4.59
C GLU A 49 0.34 -2.37 -4.16
N ARG A 50 1.62 -2.17 -4.49
CA ARG A 50 2.68 -3.11 -4.10
C ARG A 50 2.88 -3.15 -2.59
N ALA A 51 2.87 -2.01 -1.89
CA ALA A 51 2.94 -1.97 -0.43
C ALA A 51 1.77 -2.74 0.22
N ALA A 52 0.54 -2.54 -0.25
CA ALA A 52 -0.62 -3.26 0.25
C ALA A 52 -0.52 -4.77 -0.01
N GLN A 53 -0.13 -5.16 -1.23
CA GLN A 53 0.02 -6.57 -1.57
C GLN A 53 1.15 -7.25 -0.78
N GLU A 54 2.28 -6.58 -0.57
CA GLU A 54 3.36 -7.11 0.26
C GLU A 54 2.95 -7.26 1.71
N TYR A 55 2.24 -6.27 2.27
CA TYR A 55 1.72 -6.36 3.63
C TYR A 55 0.77 -7.55 3.79
N LEU A 56 -0.14 -7.75 2.84
CA LEU A 56 -1.08 -8.89 2.84
C LEU A 56 -0.39 -10.26 2.71
N ASN A 57 0.83 -10.29 2.15
CA ASN A 57 1.62 -11.52 2.01
C ASN A 57 2.41 -11.86 3.28
N LEU A 58 2.60 -10.91 4.21
CA LEU A 58 3.22 -11.16 5.50
C LEU A 58 2.36 -12.10 6.34
N VAL A 59 3.00 -12.90 7.19
CA VAL A 59 2.27 -13.69 8.18
C VAL A 59 1.63 -12.75 9.20
N PRO A 60 0.30 -12.82 9.42
CA PRO A 60 -0.34 -12.00 10.43
C PRO A 60 0.16 -12.33 11.82
N THR A 61 0.42 -11.30 12.61
CA THR A 61 0.83 -11.36 14.02
C THR A 61 -0.23 -10.87 15.00
N HIS A 62 -1.31 -10.25 14.50
CA HIS A 62 -2.47 -9.80 15.28
C HIS A 62 -3.72 -9.75 14.39
N PRO A 63 -4.95 -10.02 14.90
CA PRO A 63 -6.17 -9.97 14.09
C PRO A 63 -6.51 -8.58 13.52
N THR A 64 -6.16 -7.48 14.21
CA THR A 64 -6.55 -6.11 13.81
C THR A 64 -5.51 -5.38 12.97
N GLU A 65 -4.26 -5.85 12.90
CA GLU A 65 -3.18 -5.10 12.24
C GLU A 65 -3.42 -4.92 10.74
N GLN A 66 -4.04 -5.93 10.12
CA GLN A 66 -4.42 -5.90 8.72
C GLN A 66 -5.51 -4.85 8.47
N GLU A 67 -6.50 -4.75 9.34
CA GLU A 67 -7.56 -3.74 9.24
C GLU A 67 -6.99 -2.33 9.41
N GLU A 68 -6.09 -2.14 10.39
CA GLU A 68 -5.43 -0.85 10.65
C GLU A 68 -4.57 -0.41 9.46
N PHE A 69 -3.77 -1.33 8.89
CA PHE A 69 -2.95 -1.04 7.72
C PHE A 69 -3.80 -0.73 6.49
N LEU A 70 -4.83 -1.55 6.21
CA LEU A 70 -5.70 -1.36 5.04
C LEU A 70 -6.57 -0.10 5.16
N HIS A 71 -6.97 0.28 6.38
CA HIS A 71 -7.61 1.57 6.62
C HIS A 71 -6.67 2.72 6.25
N GLY A 72 -5.42 2.69 6.73
CA GLY A 72 -4.41 3.66 6.34
C GLY A 72 -4.20 3.72 4.82
N ALA A 73 -4.10 2.56 4.16
CA ALA A 73 -3.88 2.46 2.73
C ALA A 73 -5.08 3.02 1.92
N SER A 74 -6.32 2.79 2.37
CA SER A 74 -7.52 3.39 1.77
C SER A 74 -7.50 4.92 1.90
N GLU A 75 -7.09 5.47 3.04
CA GLU A 75 -6.96 6.92 3.20
C GLU A 75 -5.83 7.50 2.34
N VAL A 76 -4.71 6.78 2.19
CA VAL A 76 -3.64 7.17 1.25
C VAL A 76 -4.20 7.19 -0.17
N GLN A 77 -4.94 6.17 -0.59
CA GLN A 77 -5.54 6.07 -1.93
C GLN A 77 -6.41 7.29 -2.23
N LYS A 78 -7.31 7.66 -1.31
CA LYS A 78 -8.21 8.82 -1.46
C LYS A 78 -7.42 10.11 -1.64
N VAL A 79 -6.46 10.38 -0.75
CA VAL A 79 -5.68 11.63 -0.80
C VAL A 79 -4.80 11.69 -2.05
N VAL A 80 -4.16 10.59 -2.44
CA VAL A 80 -3.32 10.54 -3.65
C VAL A 80 -4.18 10.72 -4.90
N ALA A 81 -5.37 10.12 -4.98
CA ALA A 81 -6.30 10.32 -6.08
C ALA A 81 -6.70 11.79 -6.22
N GLU A 82 -7.05 12.44 -5.11
CA GLU A 82 -7.37 13.88 -5.07
C GLU A 82 -6.19 14.75 -5.53
N VAL A 83 -4.96 14.41 -5.14
CA VAL A 83 -3.76 15.23 -5.41
C VAL A 83 -3.26 15.06 -6.85
N LEU A 84 -3.26 13.84 -7.38
CA LEU A 84 -2.54 13.51 -8.62
C LEU A 84 -3.44 13.10 -9.77
N TYR A 85 -4.65 12.60 -9.50
CA TYR A 85 -5.47 11.90 -10.51
C TYR A 85 -6.89 12.48 -10.64
N GLY A 86 -7.08 13.75 -10.26
CA GLY A 86 -8.38 14.42 -10.38
C GLY A 86 -9.50 13.73 -9.59
N GLY A 87 -9.16 13.07 -8.47
CA GLY A 87 -10.10 12.35 -7.62
C GLY A 87 -10.40 10.91 -8.06
N HIS A 88 -9.83 10.42 -9.16
CA HIS A 88 -10.08 9.08 -9.68
C HIS A 88 -8.84 8.20 -9.52
N TRP A 89 -8.98 7.03 -8.90
CA TRP A 89 -7.86 6.11 -8.78
C TRP A 89 -7.65 5.34 -10.10
N PRO A 90 -6.40 5.20 -10.59
CA PRO A 90 -6.12 4.44 -11.80
C PRO A 90 -6.49 2.95 -11.64
N GLU A 91 -6.88 2.34 -12.74
CA GLU A 91 -7.15 0.91 -12.84
C GLU A 91 -5.84 0.09 -12.77
N SER A 92 -5.96 -1.19 -12.40
CA SER A 92 -4.77 -2.04 -12.16
C SER A 92 -3.90 -2.24 -13.40
N ASP A 93 -4.48 -2.20 -14.60
CA ASP A 93 -3.77 -2.34 -15.88
C ASP A 93 -3.08 -1.06 -16.34
N GLU A 94 -3.40 0.09 -15.73
CA GLU A 94 -2.71 1.36 -15.96
C GLU A 94 -1.42 1.49 -15.11
N LEU A 95 -1.29 0.66 -14.08
CA LEU A 95 -0.18 0.75 -13.14
C LEU A 95 1.15 0.33 -13.78
N PRO A 96 2.21 1.15 -13.68
CA PRO A 96 3.53 0.76 -14.14
C PRO A 96 4.08 -0.40 -13.32
N GLU A 97 4.89 -1.25 -13.97
CA GLU A 97 5.70 -2.22 -13.25
C GLU A 97 6.82 -1.49 -12.49
N LEU A 98 6.84 -1.65 -11.17
CA LEU A 98 7.88 -1.09 -10.34
C LEU A 98 9.12 -1.98 -10.34
N PRO A 99 10.34 -1.40 -10.31
CA PRO A 99 11.56 -2.19 -10.23
C PRO A 99 11.50 -3.09 -8.99
N SER A 100 11.88 -4.36 -9.16
CA SER A 100 12.03 -5.29 -8.03
C SER A 100 12.90 -4.62 -6.96
N SER A 101 12.49 -4.66 -5.69
CA SER A 101 13.33 -4.08 -4.65
C SER A 101 14.68 -4.81 -4.68
N LYS A 102 15.77 -4.04 -4.53
CA LYS A 102 17.10 -4.62 -4.41
C LYS A 102 17.08 -5.59 -3.23
N ARG A 103 17.81 -6.71 -3.35
CA ARG A 103 17.99 -7.66 -2.24
C ARG A 103 18.35 -6.88 -0.97
N PRO A 104 17.51 -6.96 0.07
CA PRO A 104 17.91 -6.52 1.39
C PRO A 104 19.12 -7.34 1.82
N GLY A 105 20.03 -6.71 2.58
CA GLY A 105 21.09 -7.42 3.25
C GLY A 105 20.54 -8.48 4.22
N SER A 106 21.41 -9.18 4.94
CA SER A 106 20.92 -10.08 5.98
C SER A 106 20.09 -9.28 7.02
N PRO A 107 19.18 -9.89 7.80
CA PRO A 107 18.45 -9.19 8.85
C PRO A 107 19.36 -8.38 9.79
N LYS A 108 20.61 -8.83 9.97
CA LYS A 108 21.68 -8.12 10.69
C LYS A 108 22.13 -6.82 10.00
N ASP A 109 22.11 -6.79 8.68
CA ASP A 109 22.54 -5.66 7.84
C ASP A 109 21.39 -4.70 7.50
N ASN A 110 20.14 -5.05 7.85
CA ASN A 110 18.94 -4.30 7.48
C ASN A 110 18.04 -3.96 8.68
N GLY A 111 18.63 -3.79 9.87
CA GLY A 111 17.92 -3.34 11.06
C GLY A 111 16.85 -4.32 11.59
N GLY A 112 16.98 -5.61 11.29
CA GLY A 112 16.04 -6.65 11.72
C GLY A 112 14.80 -6.82 10.84
N LEU A 113 14.68 -6.11 9.72
CA LEU A 113 13.52 -6.24 8.83
C LEU A 113 13.65 -7.39 7.82
N THR A 114 12.53 -8.06 7.56
CA THR A 114 12.33 -8.96 6.41
C THR A 114 12.29 -8.16 5.11
N ARG A 115 12.36 -8.85 3.96
CA ARG A 115 12.38 -8.15 2.67
C ARG A 115 11.07 -7.45 2.37
N SER A 116 9.97 -8.10 2.71
CA SER A 116 8.63 -7.61 2.46
C SER A 116 8.34 -6.39 3.33
N GLU A 117 8.75 -6.39 4.61
CA GLU A 117 8.61 -5.21 5.49
C GLU A 117 9.38 -3.99 5.00
N GLN A 118 10.63 -4.18 4.55
CA GLN A 118 11.40 -3.08 3.97
C GLN A 118 10.72 -2.54 2.72
N LEU A 119 10.24 -3.43 1.83
CA LEU A 119 9.56 -3.03 0.61
C LEU A 119 8.30 -2.20 0.92
N VAL A 120 7.46 -2.64 1.86
CA VAL A 120 6.29 -1.88 2.31
C VAL A 120 6.70 -0.48 2.80
N SER A 121 7.75 -0.40 3.63
CA SER A 121 8.23 0.89 4.16
C SER A 121 8.75 1.81 3.06
N ASP A 122 9.59 1.29 2.16
CA ASP A 122 10.21 2.03 1.07
C ASP A 122 9.14 2.53 0.09
N ASP A 123 8.16 1.70 -0.27
CA ASP A 123 7.08 2.09 -1.18
C ASP A 123 6.20 3.21 -0.61
N LEU A 124 5.89 3.17 0.69
CA LEU A 124 5.17 4.26 1.36
C LEU A 124 5.99 5.57 1.32
N ILE A 125 7.32 5.49 1.49
CA ILE A 125 8.21 6.65 1.39
C ILE A 125 8.28 7.18 -0.05
N GLN A 126 8.40 6.30 -1.04
CA GLN A 126 8.46 6.71 -2.45
C GLN A 126 7.14 7.36 -2.89
N LEU A 127 6.01 6.77 -2.52
CA LEU A 127 4.68 7.34 -2.72
C LEU A 127 4.61 8.74 -2.13
N TYR A 128 5.00 8.91 -0.87
CA TYR A 128 4.98 10.21 -0.19
C TYR A 128 5.81 11.25 -0.95
N ARG A 129 7.06 10.92 -1.28
CA ARG A 129 7.99 11.81 -1.98
C ARG A 129 7.46 12.25 -3.34
N LYS A 130 6.80 11.34 -4.07
CA LYS A 130 6.23 11.61 -5.39
C LYS A 130 4.92 12.41 -5.32
N THR A 131 4.21 12.37 -4.19
CA THR A 131 2.90 13.02 -4.04
C THR A 131 3.01 14.41 -3.40
N VAL A 132 3.89 14.58 -2.40
CA VAL A 132 3.91 15.76 -1.52
C VAL A 132 4.17 17.08 -2.25
N GLY A 133 4.94 17.05 -3.34
CA GLY A 133 5.25 18.25 -4.12
C GLY A 133 4.05 18.90 -4.79
N SER A 134 2.97 18.14 -5.00
CA SER A 134 1.72 18.62 -5.62
C SER A 134 0.59 18.86 -4.62
N ALA A 135 0.80 18.56 -3.34
CA ALA A 135 -0.24 18.63 -2.31
C ALA A 135 -0.36 20.02 -1.67
N THR A 136 -1.58 20.49 -1.44
CA THR A 136 -1.82 21.63 -0.53
C THR A 136 -1.44 21.27 0.92
N PRO A 137 -1.22 22.24 1.82
CA PRO A 137 -0.88 21.95 3.22
C PRO A 137 -1.88 21.01 3.93
N GLN A 138 -3.18 21.14 3.63
CA GLN A 138 -4.21 20.28 4.21
C GLN A 138 -4.17 18.86 3.66
N GLN A 139 -3.96 18.70 2.34
CA GLN A 139 -3.77 17.39 1.71
C GLN A 139 -2.48 16.73 2.19
N HIS A 140 -1.42 17.49 2.36
CA HIS A 140 -0.15 17.02 2.91
C HIS A 140 -0.32 16.47 4.32
N LYS A 141 -1.01 17.20 5.20
CA LYS A 141 -1.33 16.72 6.56
C LYS A 141 -2.12 15.41 6.53
N ARG A 142 -3.17 15.34 5.70
CA ARG A 142 -3.99 14.11 5.53
C ARG A 142 -3.14 12.94 5.03
N LEU A 143 -2.30 13.16 4.02
CA LEU A 143 -1.40 12.16 3.46
C LEU A 143 -0.41 11.66 4.52
N ALA A 144 0.22 12.56 5.26
CA ALA A 144 1.17 12.22 6.32
C ALA A 144 0.49 11.39 7.43
N THR A 145 -0.72 11.76 7.84
CA THR A 145 -1.51 10.98 8.81
C THR A 145 -1.84 9.59 8.28
N ALA A 146 -2.30 9.46 7.03
CA ALA A 146 -2.64 8.16 6.45
C ALA A 146 -1.41 7.23 6.30
N ILE A 147 -0.26 7.78 5.89
CA ILE A 147 0.99 7.03 5.83
C ILE A 147 1.45 6.61 7.22
N HIS A 148 1.27 7.48 8.23
CA HIS A 148 1.58 7.14 9.62
C HIS A 148 0.73 6.00 10.15
N LEU A 149 -0.54 5.89 9.76
CA LEU A 149 -1.38 4.73 10.10
C LEU A 149 -0.81 3.43 9.51
N CYS A 150 -0.41 3.44 8.23
CA CYS A 150 0.23 2.30 7.58
C CYS A 150 1.54 1.90 8.29
N GLN A 151 2.40 2.89 8.58
CA GLN A 151 3.67 2.65 9.27
C GLN A 151 3.47 2.13 10.69
N SER A 152 2.48 2.64 11.42
CA SER A 152 2.14 2.16 12.77
C SER A 152 1.68 0.70 12.74
N GLY A 153 0.83 0.32 11.77
CA GLY A 153 0.42 -1.06 11.57
C GLY A 153 1.60 -2.00 11.24
N LEU A 154 2.53 -1.55 10.39
CA LEU A 154 3.75 -2.29 10.08
C LEU A 154 4.67 -2.46 11.29
N GLN A 155 4.88 -1.39 12.07
CA GLN A 155 5.72 -1.43 13.28
C GLN A 155 5.12 -2.29 14.39
N GLY A 156 3.79 -2.22 14.59
CA GLY A 156 3.10 -3.09 15.55
C GLY A 156 3.26 -4.57 15.20
N ARG A 157 3.23 -4.88 13.90
CA ARG A 157 3.48 -6.23 13.38
C ARG A 157 4.92 -6.70 13.62
N ILE A 158 5.91 -5.86 13.30
CA ILE A 158 7.34 -6.13 13.55
C ILE A 158 7.60 -6.39 15.04
N LEU A 159 7.03 -5.55 15.91
CA LEU A 159 7.15 -5.71 17.36
C LEU A 159 6.62 -7.06 17.83
N ARG A 160 5.43 -7.47 17.38
CA ARG A 160 4.82 -8.75 17.78
C ARG A 160 5.56 -9.96 17.24
N ARG A 161 6.16 -9.84 16.05
CA ARG A 161 7.06 -10.84 15.47
C ARG A 161 8.32 -11.02 16.33
N ASP A 162 8.98 -9.93 16.71
CA ASP A 162 10.24 -9.96 17.46
C ASP A 162 10.05 -10.32 18.95
N TYR A 163 8.87 -10.00 19.48
CA TYR A 163 8.48 -10.30 20.86
C TYR A 163 7.24 -11.19 20.87
N PRO A 164 7.39 -12.52 20.69
CA PRO A 164 6.26 -13.46 20.65
C PRO A 164 5.53 -13.58 21.99
N ASN A 165 6.11 -13.06 23.08
CA ASN A 165 5.45 -12.95 24.39
C ASN A 165 4.65 -11.63 24.55
N TYR A 166 4.68 -10.75 23.55
CA TYR A 166 3.85 -9.55 23.52
C TYR A 166 2.38 -9.92 23.32
N TRP A 167 1.48 -9.05 23.79
CA TRP A 167 0.05 -9.34 23.82
C TRP A 167 -0.49 -9.73 22.44
N MET A 168 -1.14 -10.89 22.37
CA MET A 168 -1.74 -11.47 21.16
C MET A 168 -0.76 -11.67 19.98
N SER A 169 0.53 -11.95 20.25
CA SER A 169 1.51 -12.30 19.20
C SER A 169 1.34 -13.72 18.66
N ALA A 170 1.58 -13.91 17.36
CA ALA A 170 1.66 -15.23 16.73
C ALA A 170 3.13 -15.71 16.65
N PRO A 171 3.55 -16.74 17.40
CA PRO A 171 4.92 -17.23 17.33
C PRO A 171 5.25 -17.84 15.96
N GLY A 172 6.53 -17.82 15.58
CA GLY A 172 7.02 -18.42 14.35
C GLY A 172 6.68 -17.64 13.07
N SER A 173 6.31 -16.35 13.18
CA SER A 173 5.98 -15.50 12.03
C SER A 173 7.23 -15.18 11.20
N LEU A 174 8.37 -14.92 11.84
CA LEU A 174 9.65 -14.63 11.17
C LEU A 174 10.15 -15.81 10.32
N GLU A 175 10.11 -17.03 10.84
CA GLU A 175 10.53 -18.23 10.10
C GLU A 175 9.62 -18.49 8.91
N ARG A 176 8.30 -18.31 9.09
CA ARG A 176 7.31 -18.47 8.02
C ARG A 176 7.45 -17.40 6.94
N ASP A 177 7.71 -16.15 7.31
CA ASP A 177 8.02 -15.10 6.34
C ASP A 177 9.31 -15.44 5.58
N SER A 178 10.37 -15.85 6.28
CA SER A 178 11.65 -16.24 5.66
C SER A 178 11.49 -17.40 4.67
N GLN A 179 10.65 -18.39 4.98
CA GLN A 179 10.30 -19.48 4.05
C GLN A 179 9.54 -18.97 2.81
N ARG A 180 8.58 -18.06 2.99
CA ARG A 180 7.85 -17.43 1.87
C ARG A 180 8.79 -16.60 0.99
N GLU A 181 9.65 -15.81 1.61
CA GLU A 181 10.61 -14.95 0.91
C GLU A 181 11.69 -15.73 0.19
N SER A 182 12.24 -16.79 0.79
CA SER A 182 13.20 -17.67 0.12
C SER A 182 12.57 -18.40 -1.08
N THR A 183 11.30 -18.80 -1.00
CA THR A 183 10.59 -19.38 -2.14
C THR A 183 10.40 -18.36 -3.27
N ARG A 184 10.00 -17.14 -2.92
CA ARG A 184 9.66 -16.10 -3.90
C ARG A 184 10.87 -15.37 -4.48
N TRP A 185 11.99 -15.30 -3.76
CA TRP A 185 13.17 -14.49 -4.11
C TRP A 185 14.49 -15.28 -4.13
N GLY A 186 14.46 -16.57 -3.79
CA GLY A 186 15.65 -17.45 -3.69
C GLY A 186 16.20 -17.96 -5.02
N ARG A 187 15.63 -17.54 -6.15
CA ARG A 187 16.21 -17.75 -7.48
C ARG A 187 16.74 -16.42 -8.00
N GLY A 188 18.01 -16.13 -7.71
CA GLY A 188 18.74 -15.00 -8.27
C GLY A 188 20.23 -15.07 -7.95
#